data_AF-A0AAV7LVX5-F1
#
_entry.id   AF-A0AAV7LVX5-F1
#
_cell.length_a   1.000
_cell.length_b   1.000
_cell.length_c   1.000
_cell.angle_alpha   90.00
_cell.angle_beta   90.00
_cell.angle_gamma   90.00
#
_symmetry.space_group_name_H-M   'P 1'
#
loop_
_entity.id
_entity.type
_entity.pdbx_description
1 polymer ?
#
loop_
_entity_poly.entity_id
_entity_poly.type
_entity_poly.pdbx_seq_one_letter_code
_entity_poly.pdbx_strand_id
1 'polypeptide(L)'
;MLLCIVALYATVHHVALYATVHHMALYAAVLHVALYATVHHVALYATVHQLALYATVHHVALYPTVHHVALYAAVLHVALYAAVHHVALYATVHHVALYAAVLHVALYATVHHVALYDTVHHVALYA
;
A
#
# COMPACT_ATOMS: atom_id res chain seq x y z
N MET A 1 -10.62 10.86 11.38
CA MET A 1 -11.58 9.83 11.82
C MET A 1 -10.82 8.52 11.99
N LEU A 2 -11.02 7.82 13.11
CA LEU A 2 -10.43 6.50 13.34
C LEU A 2 -11.42 5.41 12.91
N LEU A 3 -10.99 4.52 12.02
CA LEU A 3 -11.78 3.38 11.54
C LEU A 3 -11.07 2.08 11.95
N CYS A 4 -11.75 1.22 12.71
CA CYS A 4 -11.25 -0.11 13.08
C CYS A 4 -12.23 -1.17 12.62
N ILE A 5 -11.76 -2.10 11.78
CA ILE A 5 -12.59 -3.17 11.22
C ILE A 5 -11.89 -4.50 11.46
N VAL A 6 -12.64 -5.44 12.04
CA VAL A 6 -12.25 -6.84 12.22
C VAL A 6 -13.35 -7.71 11.67
N ALA A 7 -13.09 -8.43 10.57
CA ALA A 7 -14.13 -9.23 9.91
C ALA A 7 -13.56 -10.41 9.12
N LEU A 8 -14.39 -11.41 8.86
CA LEU A 8 -14.02 -12.48 7.93
C LEU A 8 -13.95 -11.95 6.49
N TYR A 9 -14.96 -11.18 6.09
CA TYR A 9 -15.05 -10.49 4.81
C TYR A 9 -15.32 -9.02 5.06
N ALA A 10 -14.58 -8.13 4.41
CA ALA A 10 -14.80 -6.71 4.53
C ALA A 10 -14.67 -6.01 3.18
N THR A 11 -15.64 -5.14 2.91
CA THR A 11 -15.61 -4.17 1.81
C THR A 11 -15.70 -2.79 2.41
N VAL A 12 -14.70 -1.94 2.15
CA VAL A 12 -14.58 -0.63 2.79
C VAL A 12 -14.39 0.44 1.73
N HIS A 13 -15.28 1.43 1.75
CA HIS A 13 -15.14 2.65 0.98
C HIS A 13 -15.11 3.82 1.95
N HIS A 14 -14.07 4.64 1.88
CA HIS A 14 -13.91 5.74 2.81
C HIS A 14 -13.30 6.96 2.14
N VAL A 15 -13.90 8.11 2.43
CA VAL A 15 -13.44 9.44 1.99
C VAL A 15 -13.37 10.35 3.19
N ALA A 16 -12.20 10.91 3.51
CA ALA A 16 -12.06 11.85 4.61
C ALA A 16 -10.89 12.81 4.42
N LEU A 17 -10.91 13.93 5.15
CA LEU A 17 -9.76 14.84 5.14
C LEU A 17 -8.57 14.25 5.93
N TYR A 18 -8.84 13.69 7.12
CA TYR A 18 -7.87 12.97 7.94
C TYR A 18 -8.39 11.57 8.28
N ALA A 19 -7.61 10.55 7.95
CA ALA A 19 -7.97 9.16 8.19
C ALA A 19 -6.86 8.39 8.92
N THR A 20 -7.26 7.70 9.97
CA THR A 20 -6.47 6.67 10.66
C THR A 20 -7.26 5.36 10.56
N VAL A 21 -6.73 4.37 9.85
CA VAL A 21 -7.45 3.11 9.58
C VAL A 21 -6.64 1.93 10.07
N HIS A 22 -7.31 1.07 10.83
CA HIS A 22 -6.85 -0.26 11.19
C HIS A 22 -7.82 -1.29 10.64
N HIS A 23 -7.31 -2.20 9.83
CA HIS A 23 -8.13 -3.20 9.18
C HIS A 23 -7.50 -4.58 9.31
N MET A 24 -8.28 -5.52 9.85
CA MET A 24 -7.90 -6.91 10.08
C MET A 24 -8.97 -7.80 9.45
N ALA A 25 -8.67 -8.48 8.34
CA ALA A 25 -9.65 -9.37 7.72
C ALA A 25 -9.04 -10.58 7.04
N LEU A 26 -9.82 -11.65 6.88
CA LEU A 26 -9.38 -12.77 6.04
C LEU A 26 -9.40 -12.34 4.56
N TYR A 27 -10.49 -11.71 4.13
CA TYR A 27 -10.68 -11.15 2.80
C TYR A 27 -11.05 -9.67 2.89
N ALA A 28 -10.27 -8.81 2.26
CA ALA A 28 -10.50 -7.38 2.25
C ALA A 28 -10.51 -6.81 0.83
N ALA A 29 -11.49 -5.94 0.55
CA ALA A 29 -11.45 -5.00 -0.55
C ALA A 29 -11.61 -3.58 0.00
N VAL A 30 -10.60 -2.75 -0.20
CA VAL A 30 -10.53 -1.41 0.41
C VAL A 30 -10.29 -0.37 -0.67
N LEU A 31 -11.12 0.67 -0.66
CA LEU A 31 -10.90 1.91 -1.39
C LEU A 31 -10.84 3.06 -0.39
N HIS A 32 -9.73 3.78 -0.41
CA HIS A 32 -9.48 4.89 0.50
C HIS A 32 -9.08 6.15 -0.27
N VAL A 33 -9.79 7.24 -0.02
CA VAL A 33 -9.43 8.57 -0.51
C VAL A 33 -9.27 9.50 0.69
N ALA A 34 -8.08 10.06 0.89
CA ALA A 34 -7.90 11.02 1.97
C ALA A 34 -6.86 12.09 1.67
N LEU A 35 -6.93 13.23 2.35
CA LEU A 35 -5.83 14.21 2.24
C LEU A 35 -4.63 13.72 3.05
N TYR A 36 -4.85 13.31 4.30
CA TYR A 36 -3.86 12.64 5.14
C TYR A 36 -4.36 11.25 5.54
N ALA A 37 -3.57 10.22 5.23
CA ALA A 37 -3.88 8.83 5.54
C ALA A 37 -2.76 8.18 6.35
N THR A 38 -3.16 7.50 7.42
CA THR A 38 -2.36 6.51 8.13
C THR A 38 -3.13 5.20 8.08
N VAL A 39 -2.57 4.17 7.45
CA VAL A 39 -3.28 2.90 7.22
C VAL A 39 -2.42 1.74 7.71
N HIS A 40 -3.01 0.92 8.56
CA HIS A 40 -2.48 -0.37 8.97
C HIS A 40 -3.44 -1.46 8.52
N HIS A 41 -2.98 -2.33 7.64
CA HIS A 41 -3.79 -3.37 7.06
C HIS A 41 -3.12 -4.72 7.24
N VAL A 42 -3.83 -5.67 7.85
CA VAL A 42 -3.42 -7.07 7.93
C VAL A 42 -4.52 -7.92 7.35
N ALA A 43 -4.20 -8.72 6.33
CA ALA A 43 -5.16 -9.63 5.76
C ALA A 43 -4.54 -10.85 5.10
N LEU A 44 -5.33 -11.89 4.87
CA LEU A 44 -4.86 -13.02 4.09
C LEU A 44 -4.91 -12.68 2.59
N TYR A 45 -6.08 -12.23 2.12
CA TYR A 45 -6.28 -11.70 0.76
C TYR A 45 -6.71 -10.24 0.84
N ALA A 46 -6.03 -9.38 0.09
CA ALA A 46 -6.31 -7.95 0.11
C ALA A 46 -6.26 -7.35 -1.29
N THR A 47 -7.31 -6.62 -1.66
CA THR A 47 -7.29 -5.68 -2.77
C THR A 47 -7.40 -4.27 -2.21
N VAL A 48 -6.36 -3.45 -2.38
CA VAL A 48 -6.31 -2.10 -1.79
C VAL A 48 -6.07 -1.06 -2.88
N HIS A 49 -6.95 -0.07 -2.93
CA HIS A 49 -6.80 1.13 -3.74
C HIS A 49 -6.75 2.34 -2.81
N GLN A 50 -5.63 3.05 -2.80
CA GLN A 50 -5.45 4.22 -1.95
C GLN A 50 -4.99 5.42 -2.76
N LEU A 51 -5.78 6.49 -2.68
CA LEU A 51 -5.43 7.82 -3.16
C LEU A 51 -5.27 8.76 -1.97
N ALA A 52 -4.07 9.33 -1.79
CA ALA A 52 -3.89 10.32 -0.74
C ALA A 52 -2.90 11.43 -1.10
N LEU A 53 -2.99 12.59 -0.45
CA LEU A 53 -1.92 13.59 -0.63
C LEU A 53 -0.70 13.19 0.19
N TYR A 54 -0.91 12.87 1.47
CA TYR A 54 0.09 12.31 2.36
C TYR A 54 -0.36 10.94 2.85
N ALA A 55 0.49 9.93 2.63
CA ALA A 55 0.21 8.55 3.01
C ALA A 55 1.35 7.95 3.83
N THR A 56 0.97 7.31 4.93
CA THR A 56 1.79 6.34 5.64
C THR A 56 1.04 5.02 5.66
N VAL A 57 1.65 3.97 5.13
CA VAL A 57 0.99 2.68 4.94
C VAL A 57 1.87 1.56 5.45
N HIS A 58 1.29 0.74 6.32
CA HIS A 58 1.85 -0.54 6.74
C HIS A 58 0.89 -1.64 6.33
N HIS A 59 1.36 -2.53 5.45
CA HIS A 59 0.54 -3.60 4.91
C HIS A 59 1.24 -4.94 5.11
N VAL A 60 0.55 -5.86 5.77
CA VAL A 60 1.00 -7.25 5.94
C VAL A 60 -0.07 -8.16 5.35
N ALA A 61 0.23 -8.85 4.25
CA ALA A 61 -0.74 -9.78 3.69
C ALA A 61 -0.15 -10.96 2.94
N LEU A 62 -0.88 -12.06 2.85
CA LEU A 62 -0.40 -13.24 2.15
C LEU A 62 -0.48 -13.06 0.63
N TYR A 63 -1.61 -12.57 0.13
CA TYR A 63 -1.86 -12.28 -1.29
C TYR A 63 -2.42 -10.86 -1.51
N PRO A 64 -1.60 -9.81 -1.33
CA PRO A 64 -1.99 -8.45 -1.65
C PRO A 64 -1.91 -8.11 -3.15
N THR A 65 -2.91 -7.38 -3.61
CA THR A 65 -2.84 -6.51 -4.78
C THR A 65 -3.06 -5.07 -4.34
N VAL A 66 -2.08 -4.20 -4.55
CA VAL A 66 -2.12 -2.81 -4.07
C VAL A 66 -1.89 -1.83 -5.20
N HIS A 67 -2.79 -0.86 -5.29
CA HIS A 67 -2.63 0.34 -6.10
C HIS A 67 -2.57 1.55 -5.18
N HIS A 68 -1.43 2.23 -5.17
CA HIS A 68 -1.23 3.43 -4.38
C HIS A 68 -0.83 4.61 -5.24
N VAL A 69 -1.58 5.71 -5.09
CA VAL A 69 -1.26 7.01 -5.66
C VAL A 69 -1.15 8.01 -4.52
N ALA A 70 0.00 8.65 -4.39
CA ALA A 70 0.16 9.73 -3.42
C ALA A 70 1.13 10.82 -3.83
N LEU A 71 1.01 12.01 -3.25
CA LEU A 71 2.04 13.04 -3.46
C LEU A 71 3.28 12.74 -2.62
N TYR A 72 3.07 12.43 -1.33
CA TYR A 72 4.10 11.92 -0.43
C TYR A 72 3.67 10.56 0.13
N ALA A 73 4.53 9.55 -0.03
CA ALA A 73 4.27 8.20 0.44
C ALA A 73 5.43 7.67 1.29
N ALA A 74 5.08 7.10 2.43
CA ALA A 74 5.91 6.15 3.16
C ALA A 74 5.18 4.81 3.25
N VAL A 75 5.76 3.78 2.65
CA VAL A 75 5.13 2.47 2.53
C VAL A 75 6.06 1.38 3.05
N LEU A 76 5.52 0.55 3.93
CA LEU A 76 6.12 -0.72 4.32
C LEU A 76 5.15 -1.84 3.92
N HIS A 77 5.65 -2.75 3.10
CA HIS A 77 4.89 -3.87 2.57
C HIS A 77 5.59 -5.18 2.90
N VAL A 78 4.87 -6.09 3.56
CA VAL A 78 5.33 -7.45 3.84
C VAL A 78 4.32 -8.42 3.27
N ALA A 79 4.77 -9.30 2.37
CA ALA A 79 3.87 -10.23 1.71
C ALA A 79 4.49 -11.58 1.35
N LEU A 80 3.67 -12.59 1.10
CA LEU A 80 4.17 -13.81 0.44
C LEU A 80 4.18 -13.62 -1.08
N TYR A 81 3.06 -13.17 -1.64
CA TYR A 81 2.87 -12.87 -3.06
C TYR A 81 2.31 -11.48 -3.23
N ALA A 82 3.08 -10.55 -3.79
CA ALA A 82 2.65 -9.17 -3.96
C ALA A 82 2.57 -8.76 -5.43
N ALA A 83 1.47 -8.09 -5.78
CA ALA A 83 1.39 -7.23 -6.95
C ALA A 83 1.18 -5.79 -6.49
N VAL A 84 2.16 -4.91 -6.73
CA VAL A 84 2.14 -3.54 -6.24
C VAL A 84 2.37 -2.56 -7.37
N HIS A 85 1.46 -1.60 -7.49
CA HIS A 85 1.61 -0.43 -8.35
C HIS A 85 1.63 0.81 -7.48
N HIS A 86 2.73 1.56 -7.57
CA HIS A 86 2.94 2.76 -6.78
C HIS A 86 3.27 3.93 -7.71
N VAL A 87 2.51 5.01 -7.56
CA VAL A 87 2.78 6.28 -8.23
C VAL A 87 2.88 7.35 -7.15
N ALA A 88 4.04 7.99 -7.04
CA ALA A 88 4.16 9.13 -6.13
C ALA A 88 5.14 10.20 -6.58
N LEU A 89 5.00 11.41 -6.07
CA LEU A 89 6.01 12.44 -6.32
C LEU A 89 7.24 12.19 -5.45
N TYR A 90 7.04 11.98 -4.15
CA TYR A 90 8.07 11.55 -3.20
C TYR A 90 7.69 10.22 -2.58
N ALA A 91 8.58 9.24 -2.66
CA ALA A 91 8.35 7.91 -2.11
C ALA A 91 9.52 7.40 -1.24
N THR A 92 9.15 6.83 -0.10
CA THR A 92 10.01 5.95 0.70
C THR A 92 9.32 4.60 0.77
N VAL A 93 9.93 3.56 0.21
CA VAL A 93 9.31 2.23 0.11
C VAL A 93 10.24 1.15 0.63
N HIS A 94 9.74 0.37 1.57
CA HIS A 94 10.33 -0.88 2.00
C HIS A 94 9.40 -2.03 1.64
N HIS A 95 9.90 -2.96 0.85
CA HIS A 95 9.14 -4.12 0.41
C HIS A 95 9.88 -5.40 0.73
N VAL A 96 9.20 -6.32 1.41
CA VAL A 96 9.69 -7.65 1.72
C VAL A 96 8.68 -8.65 1.19
N ALA A 97 9.07 -9.46 0.21
CA ALA A 97 8.18 -10.51 -0.29
C ALA A 97 8.90 -11.75 -0.79
N LEU A 98 8.22 -12.89 -0.81
CA LEU A 98 8.81 -14.09 -1.42
C LEU A 98 8.69 -14.06 -2.95
N TYR A 99 7.53 -13.66 -3.45
CA TYR A 99 7.27 -13.36 -4.85
C TYR A 99 6.72 -11.94 -4.99
N ALA A 100 7.32 -11.14 -5.87
CA ALA A 100 6.87 -9.77 -6.10
C ALA A 100 6.82 -9.40 -7.59
N ALA A 101 5.77 -8.66 -7.94
CA ALA A 101 5.70 -7.86 -9.15
C ALA A 101 5.42 -6.41 -8.73
N VAL A 102 6.41 -5.54 -8.94
CA VAL A 102 6.36 -4.16 -8.49
C VAL A 102 6.56 -3.21 -9.66
N LEU A 103 5.63 -2.27 -9.82
CA LEU A 103 5.78 -1.11 -10.68
C LEU A 103 5.81 0.14 -9.81
N HIS A 104 6.89 0.90 -9.91
CA HIS A 104 7.09 2.10 -9.13
C HIS A 104 7.46 3.27 -10.03
N VAL A 105 6.59 4.28 -10.07
CA VAL A 105 6.83 5.54 -10.78
C VAL A 105 6.95 6.65 -9.76
N ALA A 106 8.12 7.29 -9.70
CA ALA A 106 8.32 8.44 -8.83
C ALA A 106 9.22 9.53 -9.39
N LEU A 107 9.00 10.76 -8.94
CA LEU A 107 9.93 11.85 -9.20
C LEU A 107 11.19 11.68 -8.33
N TYR A 108 10.99 11.43 -7.04
CA TYR A 108 12.04 11.13 -6.07
C TYR A 108 11.67 9.88 -5.27
N ALA A 109 12.57 8.89 -5.24
CA ALA A 109 12.30 7.62 -4.60
C ALA A 109 13.51 7.10 -3.82
N THR A 110 13.23 6.56 -2.65
CA THR A 110 14.12 5.65 -1.92
C THR A 110 13.39 4.32 -1.79
N VAL A 111 13.98 3.27 -2.38
CA VAL A 111 13.35 1.95 -2.44
C VAL A 111 14.32 0.91 -1.92
N HIS A 112 13.86 0.13 -0.95
CA HIS A 112 14.54 -1.06 -0.46
C HIS A 112 13.66 -2.27 -0.72
N HIS A 113 14.17 -3.23 -1.50
CA HIS A 113 13.46 -4.43 -1.87
C HIS A 113 14.23 -5.67 -1.41
N VAL A 114 13.52 -6.57 -0.72
CA VAL A 114 14.02 -7.89 -0.34
C VAL A 114 13.05 -8.92 -0.89
N ALA A 115 13.46 -9.63 -1.95
CA ALA A 115 12.66 -10.71 -2.49
C ALA A 115 13.46 -11.89 -3.01
N LEU A 116 12.84 -13.08 -2.96
CA LEU A 116 13.41 -14.32 -3.49
C LEU A 116 13.17 -14.43 -4.99
N TYR A 117 11.97 -14.07 -5.44
CA TYR A 117 11.60 -13.95 -6.85
C TYR A 117 10.95 -12.60 -7.10
N ASP A 118 11.43 -11.88 -8.10
CA ASP A 118 11.03 -10.48 -8.28
C ASP A 118 11.01 -10.03 -9.74
N THR A 119 10.09 -9.12 -10.01
CA THR A 119 9.97 -8.36 -11.25
C THR A 119 9.69 -6.90 -10.90
N VAL A 120 10.73 -6.07 -10.96
CA VAL A 120 10.63 -4.64 -10.62
C VAL A 120 10.77 -3.79 -11.87
N HIS A 121 9.81 -2.91 -12.08
CA HIS A 121 9.89 -1.82 -13.04
C HIS A 121 9.91 -0.50 -12.27
N HIS A 122 11.05 0.18 -12.30
CA HIS A 122 11.21 1.47 -11.64
C HIS A 122 11.45 2.59 -12.65
N VAL A 123 10.62 3.62 -12.59
CA VAL A 123 10.78 4.86 -13.37
C VAL A 123 11.02 5.98 -12.36
N ALA A 124 12.26 6.45 -12.30
CA ALA A 124 12.67 7.61 -11.52
C ALA A 124 13.06 8.75 -12.47
N LEU A 125 12.43 9.92 -12.32
CA LEU A 125 12.72 11.10 -13.15
C LEU A 125 13.90 11.92 -12.61
N TYR A 126 14.17 11.85 -11.31
CA TYR A 126 15.35 12.40 -10.64
C TYR A 126 15.82 11.42 -9.55
N ALA A 127 17.14 11.18 -9.48
CA ALA A 127 17.78 10.30 -8.51
C ALA A 127 18.75 11.09 -7.63
#